data_AF-A0A535VLI4-F1
#
_entry.id   AF-A0A535VLI4-F1
#
_cell.length_a   1.000
_cell.length_b   1.000
_cell.length_c   1.000
_cell.angle_alpha   90.00
_cell.angle_beta   90.00
_cell.angle_gamma   90.00
#
_symmetry.space_group_name_H-M   'P 1'
#
loop_
_entity.id
_entity.type
_entity.pdbx_description
1 polymer ?
#
loop_
_entity_poly.entity_id
_entity_poly.type
_entity_poly.pdbx_seq_one_letter_code
_entity_poly.pdbx_strand_id
1 'polypeptide(L)'
;MLRPMGKQLHEGRKSPTGPLWWIVIAPLVTVPATQAWTAGIAQSDACTVSHDFLGGAALCPTETLAVALAPGLINLVPALWLPFGQAVRKTAVVAMALGLARFLVPLAALLTSGPNASVSWGFFPAYPNEPSILVASIGLWLISVLALVLFAREGGRSSRPSIKARLAGLARQWQSMWE
;
A
#
# COMPACT_ATOMS: atom_id res chain seq x y z
N MET A 1 19.80 21.85 -39.15
CA MET A 1 20.05 21.35 -37.78
C MET A 1 18.73 21.01 -37.13
N LEU A 2 18.28 19.76 -37.25
CA LEU A 2 17.03 19.28 -36.66
C LEU A 2 17.30 18.84 -35.22
N ARG A 3 16.75 19.55 -34.24
CA ARG A 3 16.76 19.10 -32.85
C ARG A 3 15.94 17.81 -32.76
N PRO A 4 16.45 16.73 -32.15
CA PRO A 4 15.70 15.49 -32.03
C PRO A 4 14.51 15.71 -31.10
N MET A 5 13.32 15.80 -31.71
CA MET A 5 12.01 16.00 -31.11
C MET A 5 11.49 14.75 -30.35
N GLY A 6 12.31 13.70 -30.25
CA GLY A 6 11.95 12.42 -29.64
C GLY A 6 12.11 12.31 -28.12
N LYS A 7 12.67 13.33 -27.44
CA LYS A 7 12.87 13.27 -25.97
C LYS A 7 11.73 13.87 -25.14
N GLN A 8 10.81 14.63 -25.73
CA GLN A 8 9.76 15.30 -24.94
C GLN A 8 8.48 14.47 -24.75
N LEU A 9 8.26 13.42 -25.53
CA LEU A 9 7.08 12.55 -25.33
C LEU A 9 7.24 11.52 -24.20
N HIS A 10 8.44 11.35 -23.64
CA HIS A 10 8.67 10.54 -22.44
C HIS A 10 8.75 11.33 -21.13
N GLU A 11 8.71 12.67 -21.19
CA GLU A 11 8.48 13.54 -20.04
C GLU A 11 6.98 13.68 -19.72
N GLY A 12 6.23 12.58 -19.86
CA GLY A 12 5.07 12.36 -19.02
C GLY A 12 5.58 12.35 -17.58
N ARG A 13 5.63 13.53 -16.97
CA ARG A 13 6.18 13.85 -15.65
C ARG A 13 5.50 12.96 -14.61
N LYS A 14 5.96 11.71 -14.49
CA LYS A 14 5.46 10.75 -13.50
C LYS A 14 5.74 11.39 -12.16
N SER A 15 4.66 11.82 -11.49
CA SER A 15 4.76 12.51 -10.22
C SER A 15 5.64 11.68 -9.28
N PRO A 16 6.64 12.27 -8.61
CA PRO A 16 7.44 11.56 -7.61
C PRO A 16 6.59 11.00 -6.47
N THR A 17 5.35 11.44 -6.32
CA THR A 17 4.40 10.93 -5.33
C THR A 17 3.53 9.78 -5.83
N GLY A 18 3.62 9.39 -7.11
CA GLY A 18 2.83 8.30 -7.70
C GLY A 18 2.88 7.00 -6.89
N PRO A 19 4.07 6.51 -6.49
CA PRO A 19 4.17 5.31 -5.66
C PRO A 19 3.53 5.45 -4.27
N LEU A 20 3.51 6.67 -3.70
CA LEU A 20 2.93 6.90 -2.38
C LEU A 20 1.40 6.82 -2.41
N TRP A 21 0.75 7.28 -3.48
CA TRP A 21 -0.70 7.13 -3.63
C TRP A 21 -1.14 5.67 -3.61
N TRP A 22 -0.27 4.76 -4.03
CA TRP A 22 -0.53 3.33 -3.97
C TRP A 22 -0.74 2.81 -2.54
N ILE A 23 -0.13 3.44 -1.54
CA ILE A 23 -0.30 3.08 -0.12
C ILE A 23 -1.78 3.21 0.31
N VAL A 24 -2.52 4.15 -0.31
CA VAL A 24 -3.94 4.39 -0.06
C VAL A 24 -4.81 3.53 -0.98
N ILE A 25 -4.47 3.44 -2.27
CA ILE A 25 -5.29 2.74 -3.26
C ILE A 25 -5.27 1.22 -3.01
N ALA A 26 -4.10 0.64 -2.72
CA ALA A 26 -3.95 -0.79 -2.54
C ALA A 26 -4.94 -1.38 -1.52
N PRO A 27 -5.03 -0.90 -0.25
CA PRO A 27 -5.96 -1.47 0.72
C PRO A 27 -7.43 -1.32 0.32
N LEU A 28 -7.81 -0.28 -0.41
CA LEU A 28 -9.19 -0.11 -0.90
C LEU A 28 -9.60 -1.20 -1.90
N VAL A 29 -8.64 -1.83 -2.56
CA VAL A 29 -8.87 -2.90 -3.53
C VAL A 29 -8.59 -4.28 -2.91
N THR A 30 -7.46 -4.42 -2.20
CA THR A 30 -7.02 -5.73 -1.71
C THR A 30 -7.87 -6.24 -0.56
N VAL A 31 -8.36 -5.37 0.32
CA VAL A 31 -9.22 -5.79 1.45
C VAL A 31 -10.54 -6.41 0.98
N PRO A 32 -11.38 -5.74 0.16
CA PRO A 32 -12.63 -6.35 -0.31
C PRO A 32 -12.38 -7.57 -1.20
N ALA A 33 -11.31 -7.57 -1.99
CA ALA A 33 -10.95 -8.73 -2.81
C ALA A 33 -10.58 -9.95 -1.95
N THR A 34 -9.77 -9.76 -0.91
CA THR A 34 -9.42 -10.83 0.05
C THR A 34 -10.67 -11.32 0.78
N GLN A 35 -11.55 -10.41 1.22
CA GLN A 35 -12.82 -10.81 1.86
C GLN A 35 -13.70 -11.66 0.95
N ALA A 36 -13.87 -11.25 -0.31
CA ALA A 36 -14.67 -12.00 -1.29
C ALA A 36 -14.09 -13.38 -1.57
N TRP A 37 -12.76 -13.50 -1.71
CA TRP A 37 -12.09 -14.79 -1.89
C TRP A 37 -12.15 -15.68 -0.66
N THR A 38 -11.93 -15.12 0.54
CA THR A 38 -12.06 -15.87 1.79
C THR A 38 -13.48 -16.40 1.96
N ALA A 39 -14.51 -15.60 1.64
CA ALA A 39 -15.90 -16.06 1.67
C ALA A 39 -16.17 -17.20 0.67
N GLY A 40 -15.64 -17.10 -0.55
CA GLY A 40 -15.76 -18.17 -1.54
C GLY A 40 -15.08 -19.47 -1.11
N ILE A 41 -13.89 -19.38 -0.49
CA ILE A 41 -13.17 -20.55 0.05
C ILE A 41 -13.93 -21.17 1.22
N ALA A 42 -14.44 -20.35 2.14
CA ALA A 42 -15.19 -20.84 3.31
C ALA A 42 -16.46 -21.61 2.93
N GLN A 43 -17.00 -21.39 1.74
CA GLN A 43 -18.16 -22.11 1.19
C GLN A 43 -17.78 -23.33 0.33
N SER A 44 -16.49 -23.63 0.18
CA SER A 44 -16.02 -24.77 -0.61
C SER A 44 -16.01 -26.06 0.20
N ASP A 45 -16.05 -27.20 -0.49
CA ASP A 45 -15.99 -28.55 0.11
C ASP A 45 -14.66 -28.82 0.85
N ALA A 46 -13.65 -27.97 0.67
CA ALA A 46 -12.38 -28.07 1.37
C ALA A 46 -12.48 -27.64 2.85
N CYS A 47 -13.58 -26.99 3.25
CA CYS A 47 -13.74 -26.45 4.59
C CYS A 47 -14.83 -27.17 5.38
N THR A 48 -14.61 -27.36 6.67
CA THR A 48 -15.65 -27.84 7.60
C THR A 48 -16.40 -26.64 8.17
N VAL A 49 -17.68 -26.51 7.84
CA VAL A 49 -18.51 -25.37 8.23
C VAL A 49 -19.33 -25.69 9.49
N SER A 50 -19.27 -24.81 10.48
CA SER A 50 -20.16 -24.77 11.63
C SER A 50 -21.03 -23.51 11.56
N HIS A 51 -22.35 -23.68 11.58
CA HIS A 51 -23.30 -22.58 11.59
C HIS A 51 -23.79 -22.29 13.02
N ASP A 52 -23.82 -21.01 13.38
CA ASP A 52 -24.38 -20.50 14.63
C ASP A 52 -25.50 -19.48 14.35
N PHE A 53 -26.32 -19.19 15.35
CA PHE A 53 -27.48 -18.30 15.19
C PHE A 53 -27.10 -16.86 14.73
N LEU A 54 -25.89 -16.41 15.04
CA LEU A 54 -25.39 -15.06 14.70
C LEU A 54 -24.29 -15.07 13.61
N GLY A 55 -24.05 -16.20 12.95
CA GLY A 55 -22.97 -16.33 11.99
C GLY A 55 -22.52 -17.77 11.75
N GLY A 56 -21.24 -17.94 11.45
CA GLY A 56 -20.65 -19.27 11.35
C GLY A 56 -19.14 -19.20 11.34
N ALA A 57 -18.52 -20.36 11.44
CA ALA A 57 -17.09 -20.54 11.29
C ALA A 57 -16.82 -21.67 10.30
N ALA A 58 -15.76 -21.52 9.51
CA ALA A 58 -15.23 -22.56 8.64
C ALA A 58 -13.83 -22.86 9.12
N LEU A 59 -13.57 -24.14 9.34
CA LEU A 59 -12.22 -24.64 9.52
C LEU A 59 -11.71 -25.04 8.12
N CYS A 60 -10.72 -24.32 7.61
CA CYS A 60 -10.17 -24.55 6.28
C CYS A 60 -8.68 -24.89 6.35
N PRO A 61 -8.14 -25.69 5.41
CA PRO A 61 -6.71 -25.86 5.25
C PRO A 61 -6.01 -24.52 5.08
N THR A 62 -4.95 -24.32 5.84
CA THR A 62 -4.18 -23.06 5.86
C THR A 62 -3.63 -22.70 4.48
N GLU A 63 -3.24 -23.70 3.70
CA GLU A 63 -2.76 -23.54 2.32
C GLU A 63 -3.83 -22.94 1.39
N THR A 64 -5.08 -23.38 1.52
CA THR A 64 -6.20 -22.85 0.74
C THR A 64 -6.48 -21.40 1.13
N LEU A 65 -6.45 -21.09 2.43
CA LEU A 65 -6.62 -19.73 2.92
C LEU A 65 -5.45 -18.80 2.55
N ALA A 66 -4.24 -19.32 2.39
CA ALA A 66 -3.09 -18.52 1.95
C ALA A 66 -3.30 -17.97 0.53
N VAL A 67 -4.01 -18.72 -0.33
CA VAL A 67 -4.40 -18.25 -1.67
C VAL A 67 -5.35 -17.06 -1.59
N ALA A 68 -6.20 -16.98 -0.56
CA ALA A 68 -7.09 -15.83 -0.34
C ALA A 68 -6.32 -14.51 -0.11
N LEU A 69 -5.05 -14.59 0.31
CA LEU A 69 -4.17 -13.44 0.51
C LEU A 69 -3.46 -12.98 -0.77
N ALA A 70 -3.59 -13.69 -1.90
CA ALA A 70 -2.96 -13.30 -3.15
C ALA A 70 -3.36 -11.92 -3.70
N PRO A 71 -4.55 -11.32 -3.43
CA PRO A 71 -4.80 -9.92 -3.78
C PRO A 71 -3.80 -8.98 -3.10
N GLY A 72 -3.26 -9.37 -1.94
CA GLY A 72 -2.21 -8.64 -1.22
C GLY A 72 -0.93 -8.42 -2.04
N LEU A 73 -0.66 -9.23 -3.08
CA LEU A 73 0.47 -9.03 -3.99
C LEU A 73 0.38 -7.72 -4.77
N ILE A 74 -0.83 -7.15 -4.94
CA ILE A 74 -1.05 -5.83 -5.53
C ILE A 74 -0.28 -4.74 -4.74
N ASN A 75 -0.01 -4.95 -3.46
CA ASN A 75 0.81 -4.04 -2.67
C ASN A 75 2.28 -3.94 -3.15
N LEU A 76 2.76 -4.86 -4.01
CA LEU A 76 4.11 -4.86 -4.57
C LEU A 76 4.24 -4.09 -5.88
N VAL A 77 3.13 -3.62 -6.46
CA VAL A 77 3.11 -2.80 -7.68
C VAL A 77 4.09 -1.62 -7.63
N PRO A 78 4.33 -0.92 -6.48
CA PRO A 78 5.36 0.12 -6.37
C PRO A 78 6.77 -0.30 -6.83
N ALA A 79 7.10 -1.61 -6.83
CA ALA A 79 8.36 -2.13 -7.35
C ALA A 79 8.57 -1.81 -8.84
N LEU A 80 7.47 -1.70 -9.62
CA LEU A 80 7.53 -1.29 -11.04
C LEU A 80 8.07 0.14 -11.21
N TRP A 81 8.13 0.93 -10.14
CA TRP A 81 8.69 2.28 -10.16
C TRP A 81 10.17 2.39 -9.77
N LEU A 82 10.81 1.28 -9.37
CA LEU A 82 12.24 1.24 -9.07
C LEU A 82 13.17 1.67 -10.21
N PRO A 83 12.91 1.38 -11.51
CA PRO A 83 13.79 1.80 -12.60
C PRO A 83 13.66 3.29 -12.97
N PHE A 84 12.72 4.03 -12.38
CA PHE A 84 12.58 5.47 -12.65
C PHE A 84 13.59 6.32 -11.85
N GLY A 85 13.55 7.64 -12.07
CA GLY A 85 14.51 8.58 -11.50
C GLY A 85 14.66 8.51 -9.96
N GLN A 86 15.79 8.99 -9.45
CA GLN A 86 16.20 8.83 -8.04
C GLN A 86 15.15 9.31 -7.03
N ALA A 87 14.38 10.36 -7.36
CA ALA A 87 13.28 10.85 -6.52
C ALA A 87 12.12 9.85 -6.41
N VAL A 88 11.69 9.27 -7.54
CA VAL A 88 10.63 8.26 -7.62
C VAL A 88 11.06 6.96 -6.95
N ARG A 89 12.34 6.58 -7.10
CA ARG A 89 12.90 5.36 -6.52
C ARG A 89 12.81 5.35 -4.99
N LYS A 90 13.10 6.48 -4.33
CA LYS A 90 12.98 6.57 -2.85
C LYS A 90 11.56 6.29 -2.39
N THR A 91 10.57 6.92 -3.02
CA THR A 91 9.16 6.70 -2.68
C THR A 91 8.68 5.30 -3.04
N ALA A 92 9.17 4.73 -4.13
CA ALA A 92 8.86 3.36 -4.55
C ALA A 92 9.39 2.34 -3.55
N VAL A 93 10.62 2.49 -3.04
CA VAL A 93 11.19 1.61 -2.02
C VAL A 93 10.36 1.65 -0.73
N VAL A 94 9.97 2.83 -0.26
CA VAL A 94 9.15 2.96 0.95
C VAL A 94 7.77 2.35 0.76
N ALA A 95 7.10 2.66 -0.36
CA ALA A 95 5.79 2.09 -0.67
C ALA A 95 5.84 0.57 -0.85
N MET A 96 6.90 0.04 -1.48
CA MET A 96 7.14 -1.38 -1.62
C MET A 96 7.40 -2.05 -0.27
N ALA A 97 8.19 -1.45 0.61
CA ALA A 97 8.46 -2.01 1.94
C ALA A 97 7.19 -2.08 2.79
N LEU A 98 6.40 -1.00 2.82
CA LEU A 98 5.10 -0.98 3.51
C LEU A 98 4.12 -1.97 2.87
N GLY A 99 4.11 -2.05 1.54
CA GLY A 99 3.27 -2.98 0.82
C GLY A 99 3.64 -4.45 1.08
N LEU A 100 4.92 -4.76 1.12
CA LEU A 100 5.44 -6.08 1.44
C LEU A 100 5.09 -6.47 2.88
N ALA A 101 5.25 -5.56 3.84
CA ALA A 101 4.86 -5.81 5.23
C ALA A 101 3.37 -6.16 5.36
N ARG A 102 2.49 -5.47 4.61
CA ARG A 102 1.04 -5.74 4.57
C ARG A 102 0.67 -7.09 3.97
N PHE A 103 1.53 -7.68 3.14
CA PHE A 103 1.33 -9.02 2.61
C PHE A 103 1.94 -10.09 3.50
N LEU A 104 3.20 -9.89 3.93
CA LEU A 104 3.94 -10.90 4.69
C LEU A 104 3.40 -11.08 6.11
N VAL A 105 2.91 -10.03 6.78
CA VAL A 105 2.43 -10.16 8.16
C VAL A 105 1.17 -11.04 8.26
N PRO A 106 0.10 -10.80 7.47
CA PRO A 106 -1.06 -11.70 7.47
C PRO A 106 -0.71 -13.12 7.01
N LEU A 107 0.18 -13.25 6.02
CA LEU A 107 0.62 -14.56 5.53
C LEU A 107 1.38 -15.34 6.60
N ALA A 108 2.34 -14.70 7.27
CA ALA A 108 3.10 -15.32 8.35
C ALA A 108 2.18 -15.73 9.52
N ALA A 109 1.27 -14.83 9.93
CA ALA A 109 0.31 -15.14 10.99
C ALA A 109 -0.55 -16.36 10.65
N LEU A 110 -1.04 -16.43 9.41
CA LEU A 110 -1.82 -17.57 8.90
C LEU A 110 -0.97 -18.86 8.86
N LEU A 111 0.27 -18.81 8.36
CA LEU A 111 1.14 -19.98 8.32
C LEU A 111 1.55 -20.47 9.72
N THR A 112 1.55 -19.58 10.72
CA THR A 112 1.82 -19.96 12.12
C THR A 112 0.61 -20.53 12.86
N SER A 113 -0.61 -20.44 12.32
CA SER A 113 -1.81 -20.96 12.99
C SER A 113 -1.96 -22.49 12.90
N GLY A 114 -1.07 -23.17 12.17
CA GLY A 114 -1.07 -24.63 12.03
C GLY A 114 -1.68 -25.12 10.71
N PRO A 115 -2.07 -26.40 10.60
CA PRO A 115 -2.52 -27.00 9.34
C PRO A 115 -3.92 -26.54 8.91
N ASN A 116 -4.75 -26.12 9.87
CA ASN A 116 -6.09 -25.59 9.63
C ASN A 116 -6.23 -24.25 10.35
N ALA A 117 -6.93 -23.31 9.73
CA ALA A 117 -7.24 -22.02 10.31
C ALA A 117 -8.75 -21.75 10.25
N SER A 118 -9.26 -21.03 11.24
CA SER A 118 -10.67 -20.66 11.32
C SER A 118 -10.95 -19.35 10.59
N VAL A 119 -12.02 -19.36 9.80
CA VAL A 119 -12.64 -18.16 9.22
C VAL A 119 -14.01 -18.04 9.83
N SER A 120 -14.32 -16.98 10.56
CA SER A 120 -15.70 -16.68 10.96
C SER A 120 -16.35 -15.62 10.06
N TRP A 121 -17.67 -15.70 9.97
CA TRP A 121 -18.56 -14.74 9.32
C TRP A 121 -19.78 -14.49 10.18
N GLY A 122 -20.48 -13.38 9.96
CA GLY A 122 -21.65 -12.98 10.72
C GLY A 122 -21.62 -11.48 10.96
N PHE A 123 -21.54 -11.06 12.23
CA PHE A 123 -21.41 -9.64 12.60
C PHE A 123 -20.12 -8.99 12.08
N PHE A 124 -19.08 -9.79 11.86
CA PHE A 124 -17.80 -9.35 11.29
C PHE A 124 -17.64 -9.88 9.85
N PRO A 125 -16.97 -9.12 8.96
CA PRO A 125 -16.71 -9.57 7.60
C PRO A 125 -15.87 -10.85 7.57
N ALA A 126 -16.15 -11.74 6.61
CA ALA A 126 -15.43 -13.00 6.43
C ALA A 126 -13.92 -12.74 6.24
N TYR A 127 -13.13 -13.16 7.23
CA TYR A 127 -11.68 -13.00 7.26
C TYR A 127 -11.07 -14.18 8.04
N PRO A 128 -9.79 -14.55 7.83
CA PRO A 128 -9.13 -15.51 8.72
C PRO A 128 -9.16 -14.94 10.14
N ASN A 129 -9.99 -15.52 10.99
CA ASN A 129 -10.33 -14.96 12.29
C ASN A 129 -9.39 -15.53 13.35
N GLU A 130 -8.24 -14.86 13.48
CA GLU A 130 -7.67 -14.61 14.80
C GLU A 130 -7.78 -13.09 15.09
N PRO A 131 -8.19 -12.68 16.31
CA PRO A 131 -8.17 -11.28 16.74
C PRO A 131 -6.81 -10.61 16.55
N SER A 132 -5.73 -11.39 16.66
CA SER A 132 -4.34 -10.98 16.44
C SER A 132 -4.14 -10.41 15.02
N ILE A 133 -4.75 -11.03 14.01
CA ILE A 133 -4.62 -10.65 12.59
C ILE A 133 -5.38 -9.35 12.32
N LEU A 134 -6.56 -9.17 12.92
CA LEU A 134 -7.34 -7.94 12.79
C LEU A 134 -6.58 -6.75 13.41
N VAL A 135 -6.05 -6.92 14.63
CA VAL A 135 -5.25 -5.91 15.32
C VAL A 135 -3.98 -5.59 14.54
N ALA A 136 -3.28 -6.61 14.02
CA ALA A 136 -2.11 -6.42 13.18
C ALA A 136 -2.43 -5.64 11.90
N SER A 137 -3.56 -5.95 11.25
CA SER A 137 -3.99 -5.29 10.01
C SER A 137 -4.36 -3.82 10.24
N ILE A 138 -5.09 -3.52 11.31
CA ILE A 138 -5.41 -2.13 11.71
C ILE A 138 -4.13 -1.37 12.08
N GLY A 139 -3.22 -2.00 12.86
CA GLY A 139 -1.94 -1.40 13.23
C GLY A 139 -1.08 -1.07 12.01
N LEU A 140 -0.95 -1.99 11.06
CA LEU A 140 -0.27 -1.77 9.78
C LEU A 140 -0.91 -0.65 8.96
N TRP A 141 -2.23 -0.53 8.99
CA TRP A 141 -2.94 0.55 8.33
C TRP A 141 -2.58 1.92 8.94
N LEU A 142 -2.65 2.03 10.27
CA LEU A 142 -2.30 3.27 10.99
C LEU A 142 -0.84 3.67 10.76
N ILE A 143 0.11 2.73 10.82
CA ILE A 143 1.53 2.98 10.54
C ILE A 143 1.72 3.52 9.12
N SER A 144 0.97 2.98 8.15
CA SER A 144 1.08 3.42 6.76
C SER A 144 0.50 4.82 6.54
N VAL A 145 -0.61 5.15 7.22
CA VAL A 145 -1.16 6.51 7.22
C VAL A 145 -0.18 7.49 7.86
N LEU A 146 0.43 7.11 8.98
CA LEU A 146 1.45 7.92 9.65
C LEU A 146 2.66 8.15 8.73
N ALA A 147 3.15 7.11 8.07
CA ALA A 147 4.26 7.21 7.10
C ALA A 147 3.93 8.18 5.95
N LEU A 148 2.71 8.12 5.42
CA LEU A 148 2.21 9.07 4.42
C LEU A 148 2.21 10.51 4.93
N VAL A 149 1.71 10.75 6.15
CA VAL A 149 1.65 12.09 6.76
C VAL A 149 3.07 12.65 6.97
N LEU A 150 4.00 11.83 7.46
CA LEU A 150 5.39 12.23 7.65
C LEU A 150 6.07 12.59 6.32
N PHE A 151 5.89 11.76 5.28
CA PHE A 151 6.40 12.04 3.94
C PHE A 151 5.80 13.30 3.31
N ALA A 152 4.49 13.51 3.47
CA ALA A 152 3.81 14.71 2.98
C ALA A 152 4.35 15.98 3.67
N ARG A 153 4.64 15.92 4.97
CA ARG A 153 5.23 17.03 5.72
C ARG A 153 6.66 17.36 5.26
N GLU A 154 7.48 16.36 4.95
CA GLU A 154 8.83 16.56 4.43
C GLU A 154 8.83 17.15 3.01
N GLY A 155 7.95 16.68 2.14
CA GLY A 155 7.75 17.25 0.80
C GLY A 155 7.32 18.72 0.84
N GLY A 156 6.46 19.08 1.78
CA GLY A 156 6.05 20.48 2.02
C GLY A 156 7.18 21.36 2.58
N ARG A 157 8.08 20.81 3.40
CA ARG A 157 9.28 21.54 3.88
C ARG A 157 10.29 21.80 2.77
N SER A 158 10.52 20.83 1.88
CA SER A 158 11.48 20.96 0.77
C SER A 158 11.03 21.93 -0.33
N SER A 159 9.73 22.20 -0.44
CA SER A 159 9.15 23.09 -1.45
C SER A 159 9.08 24.55 -0.99
N ARG A 160 9.46 24.86 0.26
CA ARG A 160 9.69 26.24 0.67
C ARG A 160 10.96 26.74 -0.03
N PRO A 161 10.88 27.82 -0.83
CA PRO A 161 12.07 28.38 -1.45
C PRO A 161 13.09 28.67 -0.34
N SER A 162 14.28 28.09 -0.49
CA SER A 162 15.42 28.37 0.38
C SER A 162 15.50 29.87 0.61
N ILE A 163 15.73 30.30 1.85
CA ILE A 163 15.88 31.73 2.19
C ILE A 163 16.92 32.38 1.27
N LYS A 164 17.95 31.64 0.85
CA LYS A 164 18.94 32.09 -0.15
C LYS A 164 18.33 32.35 -1.52
N ALA A 165 17.40 31.53 -1.99
CA ALA A 165 16.69 31.74 -3.26
C ALA A 165 15.75 32.95 -3.20
N ARG A 166 15.10 33.19 -2.05
CA ARG A 166 14.31 34.42 -1.81
C ARG A 166 15.20 35.66 -1.79
N LEU A 167 16.34 35.61 -1.10
CA LEU A 167 17.30 36.71 -1.05
C LEU A 167 17.92 37.00 -2.43
N ALA A 168 18.28 35.96 -3.19
CA ALA A 168 18.80 36.11 -4.55
C ALA A 168 17.74 36.62 -5.55
N GLY A 169 16.45 36.35 -5.29
CA GLY A 169 15.34 36.95 -6.04
C GLY A 169 15.18 38.44 -5.72
N LEU A 170 15.19 38.78 -4.43
CA LEU A 170 15.11 40.18 -3.97
C LEU A 170 16.30 41.02 -4.47
N ALA A 171 17.52 40.48 -4.43
CA ALA A 171 18.72 41.17 -4.91
C ALA A 171 18.63 41.51 -6.41
N ARG A 172 18.13 40.57 -7.23
CA ARG A 172 17.92 40.79 -8.67
C ARG A 172 16.82 41.81 -8.95
N GLN A 173 15.72 41.75 -8.19
CA GLN A 173 14.64 42.74 -8.29
C GLN A 173 15.11 44.13 -7.86
N TRP A 174 16.05 44.22 -6.91
CA TRP A 174 16.63 45.50 -6.50
C TRP A 174 17.52 46.09 -7.59
N GLN A 175 18.35 45.28 -8.26
CA GLN A 175 19.20 45.73 -9.36
C GLN A 175 18.40 46.29 -10.55
N SER A 176 17.26 45.68 -10.88
CA SER A 176 16.42 46.16 -11.99
C SER A 176 15.68 47.48 -11.72
N MET A 177 15.72 48.02 -10.51
CA MET A 177 15.12 49.34 -10.21
C MET A 177 16.07 50.52 -10.49
N TRP A 178 17.35 50.24 -10.74
CA TRP A 178 18.39 51.26 -10.94
C TRP A 178 18.97 51.26 -12.36
N GLU A 179 18.46 50.40 -13.24
CA GLU A 179 18.70 50.40 -14.70
C GLU A 179 17.47 50.97 -15.41
#